data_AF-A0A934A4U0-F1
#
_entry.id   AF-A0A934A4U0-F1
#
_cell.length_a   1.000
_cell.length_b   1.000
_cell.length_c   1.000
_cell.angle_alpha   90.00
_cell.angle_beta   90.00
_cell.angle_gamma   90.00
#
_symmetry.space_group_name_H-M   'P 1'
#
loop_
_entity.id
_entity.type
_entity.pdbx_description
1 polymer ?
#
loop_
_entity_poly.entity_id
_entity_poly.type
_entity_poly.pdbx_seq_one_letter_code
_entity_poly.pdbx_strand_id
1 'polypeptide(L)'
;MSVADSCASLDVRGEVAAAEDIVAAFARQEGWDPALARGTFDAVEVFDTQDALWRRVLSLNSLPQDTPLPTSGLVAGIEKRVFVVVCPAEYLRLNPEYARRTESWRRLLAHEIAHRLHVNTLAGNDDAMGPVWFFEGFAVLAAGQNLDEGLAYPDVKEALAATKEKGPLAYRRFVAAVRLLAARHPLKELVAKANEAGFEEWLQAPGR
;
A
#
# COMPACT_ATOMS: atom_id res chain seq x y z
N MET A 1 -25.59 2.34 -1.60
CA MET A 1 -25.12 3.16 -0.45
C MET A 1 -24.59 4.47 -1.00
N SER A 2 -25.04 5.58 -0.41
CA SER A 2 -24.76 6.97 -0.83
C SER A 2 -23.26 7.28 -0.74
N VAL A 3 -22.68 7.92 -1.76
CA VAL A 3 -21.25 8.26 -1.82
C VAL A 3 -21.02 9.75 -1.59
N ALA A 4 -21.69 10.31 -0.58
CA ALA A 4 -21.67 11.75 -0.31
C ALA A 4 -21.48 12.06 1.18
N ASP A 5 -20.61 11.32 1.87
CA ASP A 5 -20.20 11.69 3.22
C ASP A 5 -19.02 12.66 3.12
N SER A 6 -19.26 13.91 3.51
CA SER A 6 -18.20 14.90 3.77
C SER A 6 -17.27 14.39 4.87
N CYS A 7 -16.01 14.86 4.95
CA CYS A 7 -15.09 14.54 6.05
C CYS A 7 -15.72 14.65 7.45
N ALA A 8 -16.66 15.59 7.63
CA ALA A 8 -17.22 15.96 8.92
C ALA A 8 -18.06 14.86 9.61
N SER A 9 -18.57 13.87 8.87
CA SER A 9 -19.41 12.79 9.42
C SER A 9 -18.68 11.45 9.55
N LEU A 10 -17.39 11.40 9.19
CA LEU A 10 -16.62 10.17 9.15
C LEU A 10 -16.14 9.76 10.55
N ASP A 11 -16.43 8.54 10.97
CA ASP A 11 -15.78 7.93 12.13
C ASP A 11 -14.34 7.51 11.77
N VAL A 12 -13.45 8.50 11.67
CA VAL A 12 -12.04 8.29 11.30
C VAL A 12 -11.37 7.30 12.25
N ARG A 13 -11.69 7.35 13.55
CA ARG A 13 -11.08 6.45 14.54
C ARG A 13 -11.53 5.02 14.32
N GLY A 14 -12.83 4.79 14.11
CA GLY A 14 -13.35 3.46 13.82
C GLY A 14 -12.78 2.87 12.52
N GLU A 15 -12.66 3.68 11.47
CA GLU A 15 -12.09 3.23 10.20
C GLU A 15 -10.59 2.91 10.29
N VAL A 16 -9.82 3.70 11.03
CA VAL A 16 -8.40 3.43 11.29
C VAL A 16 -8.23 2.17 12.11
N ALA A 17 -8.99 1.99 13.19
CA ALA A 17 -8.93 0.78 14.01
C ALA A 17 -9.24 -0.48 13.19
N ALA A 18 -10.28 -0.40 12.35
CA ALA A 18 -10.64 -1.51 11.46
C ALA A 18 -9.56 -1.78 10.40
N ALA A 19 -8.84 -0.76 9.93
CA ALA A 19 -7.71 -0.90 9.03
C ALA A 19 -6.48 -1.53 9.71
N GLU A 20 -6.19 -1.14 10.96
CA GLU A 20 -5.15 -1.76 11.79
C GLU A 20 -5.44 -3.24 12.04
N ASP A 21 -6.70 -3.61 12.32
CA ASP A 21 -7.12 -5.00 12.51
C ASP A 21 -6.89 -5.87 11.26
N ILE A 22 -7.14 -5.32 10.06
CA ILE A 22 -6.86 -5.99 8.78
C ILE A 22 -5.36 -6.33 8.69
N VAL A 23 -4.49 -5.35 8.92
CA VAL A 23 -3.04 -5.53 8.81
C VAL A 23 -2.51 -6.42 9.93
N ALA A 24 -3.05 -6.32 11.14
CA ALA A 24 -2.69 -7.18 12.27
C ALA A 24 -3.04 -8.64 12.01
N ALA A 25 -4.20 -8.93 11.42
CA ALA A 25 -4.59 -10.27 11.03
C ALA A 25 -3.63 -10.86 9.98
N PHE A 26 -3.26 -10.06 8.97
CA PHE A 26 -2.27 -10.45 7.96
C PHE A 26 -0.89 -10.71 8.59
N ALA A 27 -0.41 -9.79 9.44
CA ALA A 27 0.86 -9.96 10.13
C ALA A 27 0.91 -11.23 10.98
N ARG A 28 -0.18 -11.56 11.70
CA ARG A 28 -0.29 -12.81 12.47
C ARG A 28 -0.22 -14.06 11.59
N GLN A 29 -0.93 -14.06 10.46
CA GLN A 29 -0.89 -15.16 9.50
C GLN A 29 0.54 -15.40 9.01
N GLU A 30 1.28 -14.33 8.75
CA GLU A 30 2.67 -14.39 8.32
C GLU A 30 3.67 -14.52 9.50
N GLY A 31 3.23 -14.57 10.76
CA GLY A 31 4.09 -14.66 11.93
C GLY A 31 5.01 -13.44 12.11
N TRP A 32 4.48 -12.24 11.88
CA TRP A 32 5.14 -10.94 12.02
C TRP A 32 4.63 -10.13 13.22
N ASP A 33 4.03 -10.76 14.22
CA ASP A 33 3.59 -10.10 15.46
C ASP A 33 4.61 -9.12 16.06
N PRO A 34 5.94 -9.42 16.12
CA PRO A 34 6.90 -8.46 16.65
C PRO A 34 7.00 -7.14 15.86
N ALA A 35 6.68 -7.15 14.57
CA ALA A 35 6.68 -5.95 13.73
C ALA A 35 5.51 -5.01 14.04
N LEU A 36 4.42 -5.53 14.63
CA LEU A 36 3.27 -4.73 15.08
C LEU A 36 3.59 -3.91 16.34
N ALA A 37 4.58 -4.32 17.14
CA ALA A 37 4.94 -3.61 18.37
C ALA A 37 5.51 -2.21 18.10
N ARG A 38 5.99 -1.96 16.87
CA ARG A 38 6.43 -0.63 16.44
C ARG A 38 5.23 0.15 15.92
N GLY A 39 4.77 1.14 16.69
CA GLY A 39 3.65 1.99 16.30
C GLY A 39 3.86 2.67 14.95
N THR A 40 2.81 2.65 14.13
CA THR A 40 2.83 3.03 12.70
C THR A 40 2.83 4.54 12.48
N PHE A 41 2.01 5.27 13.25
CA PHE A 41 1.82 6.72 13.22
C PHE A 41 1.30 7.19 14.60
N ASP A 42 1.39 8.49 14.86
CA ASP A 42 0.94 9.13 16.10
C ASP A 42 -0.35 9.95 15.91
N ALA A 43 -0.65 10.33 14.67
CA ALA A 43 -1.81 11.15 14.32
C ALA A 43 -2.36 10.76 12.94
N VAL A 44 -3.64 11.05 12.74
CA VAL A 44 -4.34 10.91 11.47
C VAL A 44 -4.98 12.24 11.10
N GLU A 45 -4.73 12.69 9.89
CA GLU A 45 -5.25 13.95 9.33
C GLU A 45 -5.98 13.64 8.02
N VAL A 46 -7.26 14.03 7.93
CA VAL A 46 -8.11 13.79 6.77
C VAL A 46 -8.37 15.10 6.03
N PHE A 47 -8.21 15.08 4.70
CA PHE A 47 -8.29 16.26 3.84
C PHE A 47 -9.45 16.17 2.84
N ASP A 48 -10.14 17.28 2.61
CA ASP A 48 -11.20 17.37 1.60
C ASP A 48 -10.66 17.32 0.16
N THR A 49 -9.39 17.68 -0.07
CA THR A 49 -8.79 17.78 -1.40
C THR A 49 -7.36 17.26 -1.44
N GLN A 50 -6.94 16.74 -2.60
CA GLN A 50 -5.55 16.33 -2.85
C GLN A 50 -4.55 17.48 -2.66
N ASP A 51 -4.92 18.70 -3.07
CA ASP A 51 -4.05 19.87 -2.92
C ASP A 51 -3.77 20.20 -1.44
N ALA A 52 -4.80 20.10 -0.58
CA ALA A 52 -4.62 20.33 0.86
C ALA A 52 -3.75 19.25 1.50
N LEU A 53 -3.96 17.98 1.11
CA LEU A 53 -3.09 16.88 1.52
C LEU A 53 -1.64 17.15 1.08
N TRP A 54 -1.42 17.53 -0.17
CA TRP A 54 -0.07 17.76 -0.69
C TRP A 54 0.66 18.89 0.03
N ARG A 55 -0.01 20.02 0.28
CA ARG A 55 0.55 21.11 1.11
C ARG A 55 0.95 20.62 2.49
N ARG A 56 0.17 19.72 3.09
CA ARG A 56 0.52 19.11 4.37
C ARG A 56 1.76 18.23 4.26
N VAL A 57 1.87 17.38 3.24
CA VAL A 57 3.06 16.55 2.98
C VAL A 57 4.31 17.42 2.83
N LEU A 58 4.24 18.51 2.06
CA LEU A 58 5.33 19.46 1.92
C LEU A 58 5.71 20.09 3.26
N SER A 59 4.73 20.48 4.07
CA SER A 59 4.95 21.04 5.41
C SER A 59 5.63 20.04 6.35
N LEU A 60 5.16 18.79 6.42
CA LEU A 60 5.72 17.73 7.25
C LEU A 60 7.19 17.45 6.90
N ASN A 61 7.53 17.57 5.62
CA ASN A 61 8.87 17.31 5.11
C ASN A 61 9.77 18.56 4.98
N SER A 62 9.31 19.73 5.45
CA SER A 62 10.06 21.00 5.34
C SER A 62 10.45 21.35 3.90
N LEU A 63 9.58 21.04 2.93
CA LEU A 63 9.75 21.30 1.51
C LEU A 63 9.10 22.62 1.08
N PRO A 64 9.57 23.27 -0.01
CA PRO A 64 8.96 24.48 -0.56
C PRO A 64 7.48 24.27 -0.90
N GLN A 65 6.60 25.20 -0.49
CA GLN A 65 5.15 25.07 -0.64
C GLN A 65 4.64 25.23 -2.09
N ASP A 66 5.50 25.71 -2.98
CA ASP A 66 5.29 25.81 -4.41
C ASP A 66 5.78 24.57 -5.19
N THR A 67 6.32 23.56 -4.49
CA THR A 67 6.73 22.29 -5.11
C THR A 67 5.50 21.62 -5.77
N PRO A 68 5.55 21.33 -7.08
CA PRO A 68 4.42 20.70 -7.76
C PRO A 68 4.25 19.26 -7.29
N LEU A 69 3.00 18.81 -7.20
CA LEU A 69 2.68 17.43 -6.90
C LEU A 69 3.20 16.54 -8.05
N PRO A 70 4.03 15.51 -7.78
CA PRO A 70 4.67 14.73 -8.84
C PRO A 70 3.71 13.77 -9.58
N THR A 71 2.51 13.56 -9.04
CA THR A 71 1.52 12.62 -9.57
C THR A 71 0.11 13.13 -9.30
N SER A 72 -0.83 12.93 -10.24
CA SER A 72 -2.24 13.23 -10.00
C SER A 72 -2.96 12.21 -9.09
N GLY A 73 -2.26 11.17 -8.61
CA GLY A 73 -2.87 10.03 -7.91
C GLY A 73 -2.69 9.98 -6.40
N LEU A 74 -1.97 10.93 -5.77
CA LEU A 74 -1.71 10.89 -4.32
C LEU A 74 -3.02 11.04 -3.54
N VAL A 75 -3.36 10.03 -2.74
CA VAL A 75 -4.60 10.01 -1.94
C VAL A 75 -4.37 9.70 -0.47
N ALA A 76 -3.22 9.13 -0.12
CA ALA A 76 -2.87 8.75 1.24
C ALA A 76 -1.34 8.62 1.37
N GLY A 77 -0.84 8.63 2.60
CA GLY A 77 0.54 8.35 2.94
C GLY A 77 0.82 8.52 4.43
N ILE A 78 1.91 7.93 4.92
CA ILE A 78 2.38 8.11 6.30
C ILE A 78 3.73 8.84 6.30
N GLU A 79 3.67 10.13 6.62
CA GLU A 79 4.79 11.06 6.56
C GLU A 79 5.18 11.50 7.97
N LYS A 80 6.44 11.32 8.37
CA LYS A 80 6.93 11.69 9.71
C LYS A 80 6.01 11.23 10.85
N ARG A 81 5.49 10.00 10.75
CA ARG A 81 4.53 9.39 11.70
C ARG A 81 3.15 10.09 11.75
N VAL A 82 2.79 10.85 10.73
CA VAL A 82 1.44 11.39 10.53
C VAL A 82 0.80 10.70 9.34
N PHE A 83 -0.34 10.05 9.56
CA PHE A 83 -1.13 9.48 8.49
C PHE A 83 -1.98 10.59 7.86
N VAL A 84 -1.62 11.01 6.65
CA VAL A 84 -2.42 11.94 5.84
C VAL A 84 -3.24 11.18 4.79
N VAL A 85 -4.52 11.52 4.64
CA VAL A 85 -5.41 10.83 3.70
C VAL A 85 -6.52 11.75 3.21
N VAL A 86 -6.95 11.62 1.95
CA VAL A 86 -8.11 12.36 1.45
C VAL A 86 -9.41 11.68 1.88
N CYS A 87 -10.51 12.44 1.88
CA CYS A 87 -11.83 11.91 2.20
C CYS A 87 -12.31 10.85 1.19
N PRO A 88 -13.29 10.00 1.56
CA PRO A 88 -13.83 8.99 0.66
C PRO A 88 -14.34 9.54 -0.69
N ALA A 89 -14.97 10.71 -0.68
CA ALA A 89 -15.49 11.35 -1.90
C ALA A 89 -14.35 11.80 -2.84
N GLU A 90 -13.29 12.38 -2.28
CA GLU A 90 -12.11 12.81 -3.03
C GLU A 90 -11.30 11.61 -3.54
N TYR A 91 -11.21 10.54 -2.73
CA TYR A 91 -10.62 9.28 -3.17
C TYR A 91 -11.39 8.70 -4.38
N LEU A 92 -12.74 8.70 -4.32
CA LEU A 92 -13.55 8.27 -5.46
C LEU A 92 -13.35 9.12 -6.70
N ARG A 93 -13.22 10.43 -6.54
CA ARG A 93 -13.01 11.37 -7.65
C ARG A 93 -11.67 11.11 -8.35
N LEU A 94 -10.61 10.87 -7.58
CA LEU A 94 -9.24 10.72 -8.09
C LEU A 94 -8.96 9.33 -8.64
N ASN A 95 -9.50 8.28 -7.99
CA ASN A 95 -9.20 6.88 -8.29
C ASN A 95 -10.49 6.03 -8.36
N PRO A 96 -11.42 6.31 -9.29
CA PRO A 96 -12.72 5.67 -9.34
C PRO A 96 -12.67 4.15 -9.54
N GLU A 97 -11.65 3.62 -10.20
CA GLU A 97 -11.45 2.18 -10.41
C GLU A 97 -11.14 1.42 -9.12
N TYR A 98 -10.55 2.08 -8.12
CA TYR A 98 -10.20 1.48 -6.83
C TYR A 98 -11.25 1.80 -5.75
N ALA A 99 -11.78 3.01 -5.77
CA ALA A 99 -12.66 3.54 -4.72
C ALA A 99 -14.13 3.07 -4.80
N ARG A 100 -14.59 2.50 -5.93
CA ARG A 100 -16.00 2.06 -6.09
C ARG A 100 -16.39 0.83 -5.26
N ARG A 101 -15.41 0.07 -4.75
CA ARG A 101 -15.67 -1.14 -3.97
C ARG A 101 -16.13 -0.78 -2.55
N THR A 102 -16.92 -1.64 -1.93
CA THR A 102 -17.27 -1.51 -0.51
C THR A 102 -16.00 -1.53 0.34
N GLU A 103 -15.95 -0.72 1.40
CA GLU A 103 -14.79 -0.58 2.29
C GLU A 103 -13.50 -0.09 1.59
N SER A 104 -13.57 0.40 0.36
CA SER A 104 -12.38 0.80 -0.42
C SER A 104 -11.51 1.82 0.31
N TRP A 105 -12.13 2.77 1.03
CA TRP A 105 -11.41 3.76 1.82
C TRP A 105 -10.72 3.13 3.04
N ARG A 106 -11.39 2.24 3.78
CA ARG A 106 -10.75 1.45 4.85
C ARG A 106 -9.56 0.64 4.34
N ARG A 107 -9.72 0.05 3.16
CA ARG A 107 -8.67 -0.78 2.53
C ARG A 107 -7.52 0.09 2.01
N LEU A 108 -7.78 1.32 1.60
CA LEU A 108 -6.74 2.33 1.36
C LEU A 108 -6.02 2.66 2.67
N LEU A 109 -6.72 2.79 3.80
CA LEU A 109 -6.05 2.99 5.08
C LEU A 109 -5.13 1.81 5.43
N ALA A 110 -5.63 0.59 5.29
CA ALA A 110 -4.88 -0.63 5.54
C ALA A 110 -3.66 -0.76 4.61
N HIS A 111 -3.74 -0.24 3.38
CA HIS A 111 -2.64 -0.21 2.43
C HIS A 111 -1.43 0.58 2.97
N GLU A 112 -1.66 1.80 3.44
CA GLU A 112 -0.56 2.63 3.99
C GLU A 112 0.01 2.04 5.29
N ILE A 113 -0.86 1.45 6.12
CA ILE A 113 -0.42 0.74 7.33
C ILE A 113 0.41 -0.48 6.95
N ALA A 114 0.06 -1.18 5.87
CA ALA A 114 0.83 -2.32 5.37
C ALA A 114 2.23 -1.91 4.85
N HIS A 115 2.38 -0.75 4.21
CA HIS A 115 3.71 -0.20 3.89
C HIS A 115 4.57 -0.07 5.15
N ARG A 116 4.00 0.46 6.24
CA ARG A 116 4.76 0.58 7.50
C ARG A 116 5.02 -0.77 8.18
N LEU A 117 4.10 -1.74 8.07
CA LEU A 117 4.38 -3.12 8.48
C LEU A 117 5.60 -3.66 7.72
N HIS A 118 5.66 -3.47 6.41
CA HIS A 118 6.79 -3.89 5.58
C HIS A 118 8.10 -3.24 6.04
N VAL A 119 8.09 -1.94 6.28
CA VAL A 119 9.24 -1.22 6.86
C VAL A 119 9.67 -1.81 8.21
N ASN A 120 8.71 -2.12 9.08
CA ASN A 120 8.98 -2.63 10.43
C ASN A 120 9.62 -4.03 10.39
N THR A 121 9.23 -4.89 9.44
CA THR A 121 9.88 -6.20 9.24
C THR A 121 11.30 -6.06 8.72
N LEU A 122 11.63 -4.93 8.09
CA LEU A 122 12.95 -4.53 7.64
C LEU A 122 13.69 -3.65 8.66
N ALA A 123 13.38 -3.82 9.95
CA ALA A 123 13.98 -3.10 11.07
C ALA A 123 13.84 -1.56 11.03
N GLY A 124 12.93 -1.03 10.21
CA GLY A 124 12.73 0.41 10.04
C GLY A 124 13.45 1.01 8.83
N ASN A 125 13.92 0.20 7.88
CA ASN A 125 14.61 0.66 6.69
C ASN A 125 13.66 0.75 5.48
N ASP A 126 13.10 1.94 5.24
CA ASP A 126 12.19 2.22 4.13
C ASP A 126 12.85 1.99 2.75
N ASP A 127 14.17 2.20 2.62
CA ASP A 127 14.92 1.98 1.37
C ASP A 127 15.12 0.48 1.05
N ALA A 128 14.82 -0.42 2.00
CA ALA A 128 14.98 -1.86 1.82
C ALA A 128 13.72 -2.59 1.33
N MET A 129 12.63 -1.87 1.04
CA MET A 129 11.36 -2.47 0.61
C MET A 129 11.42 -3.12 -0.79
N GLY A 130 12.51 -2.92 -1.53
CA GLY A 130 12.71 -3.47 -2.87
C GLY A 130 12.01 -2.68 -3.97
N PRO A 131 11.77 -3.28 -5.14
CA PRO A 131 11.20 -2.57 -6.28
C PRO A 131 9.74 -2.16 -6.03
N VAL A 132 9.33 -1.04 -6.63
CA VAL A 132 7.98 -0.46 -6.49
C VAL A 132 6.87 -1.48 -6.68
N TRP A 133 6.96 -2.32 -7.71
CA TRP A 133 5.94 -3.33 -7.97
C TRP A 133 5.76 -4.31 -6.80
N PHE A 134 6.85 -4.61 -6.08
CA PHE A 134 6.83 -5.58 -4.99
C PHE A 134 6.20 -4.98 -3.74
N PHE A 135 6.68 -3.82 -3.28
CA PHE A 135 6.14 -3.24 -2.04
C PHE A 135 4.70 -2.72 -2.22
N GLU A 136 4.33 -2.22 -3.40
CA GLU A 136 2.93 -1.87 -3.70
C GLU A 136 2.05 -3.11 -3.81
N GLY A 137 2.52 -4.18 -4.47
CA GLY A 137 1.80 -5.45 -4.54
C GLY A 137 1.63 -6.10 -3.17
N PHE A 138 2.65 -6.00 -2.32
CA PHE A 138 2.62 -6.43 -0.91
C PHE A 138 1.54 -5.68 -0.14
N ALA A 139 1.50 -4.35 -0.23
CA ALA A 139 0.52 -3.54 0.49
C ALA A 139 -0.92 -3.85 0.04
N VAL A 140 -1.15 -4.04 -1.26
CA VAL A 140 -2.47 -4.47 -1.79
C VAL A 140 -2.86 -5.86 -1.27
N LEU A 141 -1.92 -6.79 -1.19
CA LEU A 141 -2.14 -8.14 -0.65
C LEU A 141 -2.49 -8.09 0.84
N ALA A 142 -1.66 -7.41 1.63
CA ALA A 142 -1.81 -7.27 3.09
C ALA A 142 -3.09 -6.53 3.49
N ALA A 143 -3.45 -5.49 2.73
CA ALA A 143 -4.69 -4.75 2.94
C ALA A 143 -5.94 -5.53 2.52
N GLY A 144 -5.80 -6.66 1.82
CA GLY A 144 -6.93 -7.44 1.30
C GLY A 144 -7.78 -6.66 0.30
N GLN A 145 -7.16 -5.78 -0.50
CA GLN A 145 -7.88 -4.95 -1.49
C GLN A 145 -8.43 -5.78 -2.67
N ASN A 146 -7.95 -7.02 -2.86
CA ASN A 146 -8.41 -7.97 -3.88
C ASN A 146 -8.51 -7.36 -5.30
N LEU A 147 -7.53 -6.54 -5.68
CA LEU A 147 -7.55 -5.79 -6.95
C LEU A 147 -7.22 -6.63 -8.19
N ASP A 148 -6.64 -7.83 -8.02
CA ASP A 148 -6.27 -8.69 -9.16
C ASP A 148 -7.47 -9.24 -9.93
N GLU A 149 -8.67 -9.28 -9.33
CA GLU A 149 -9.88 -9.84 -9.95
C GLU A 149 -9.65 -11.25 -10.52
N GLY A 150 -8.85 -12.07 -9.83
CA GLY A 150 -8.53 -13.42 -10.29
C GLY A 150 -7.52 -13.49 -11.44
N LEU A 151 -6.84 -12.38 -11.75
CA LEU A 151 -5.67 -12.40 -12.63
C LEU A 151 -4.63 -13.38 -12.08
N ALA A 152 -4.24 -14.35 -12.90
CA ALA A 152 -3.22 -15.33 -12.59
C ALA A 152 -2.23 -15.38 -13.76
N TYR A 153 -0.94 -15.33 -13.44
CA TYR A 153 0.13 -15.51 -14.42
C TYR A 153 0.52 -16.98 -14.48
N PRO A 154 0.82 -17.52 -15.69
CA PRO A 154 1.22 -18.92 -15.84
C PRO A 154 2.62 -19.18 -15.26
N ASP A 155 3.51 -18.19 -15.30
CA ASP A 155 4.85 -18.29 -14.76
C ASP A 155 5.41 -16.95 -14.23
N VAL A 156 6.58 -17.03 -13.59
CA VAL A 156 7.26 -15.86 -13.00
C VAL A 156 7.72 -14.88 -14.05
N LYS A 157 8.12 -15.35 -15.24
CA LYS A 157 8.62 -14.50 -16.31
C LYS A 157 7.51 -13.59 -16.82
N GLU A 158 6.32 -14.12 -17.04
CA GLU A 158 5.15 -13.33 -17.41
C GLU A 158 4.71 -12.38 -16.30
N ALA A 159 4.74 -12.83 -15.04
CA ALA A 159 4.44 -11.97 -13.90
C ALA A 159 5.39 -10.75 -13.83
N LEU A 160 6.70 -10.97 -13.94
CA LEU A 160 7.70 -9.90 -13.93
C LEU A 160 7.68 -9.02 -15.19
N ALA A 161 7.27 -9.56 -16.34
CA ALA A 161 7.06 -8.74 -17.52
C ALA A 161 5.90 -7.78 -17.32
N ALA A 162 4.80 -8.26 -16.72
CA ALA A 162 3.61 -7.45 -16.48
C ALA A 162 3.83 -6.34 -15.44
N THR A 163 4.74 -6.51 -14.47
CA THR A 163 5.06 -5.44 -13.51
C THR A 163 5.76 -4.23 -14.14
N LYS A 164 6.27 -4.37 -15.37
CA LYS A 164 6.91 -3.28 -16.14
C LYS A 164 5.88 -2.44 -16.90
N GLU A 165 4.65 -2.91 -17.04
CA GLU A 165 3.57 -2.20 -17.71
C GLU A 165 3.01 -1.08 -16.83
N LYS A 166 3.22 0.16 -17.27
CA LYS A 166 2.68 1.35 -16.62
C LYS A 166 1.23 1.61 -17.04
N GLY A 167 0.51 2.36 -16.21
CA GLY A 167 -0.83 2.86 -16.52
C GLY A 167 -1.88 2.36 -15.53
N PRO A 168 -3.17 2.60 -15.84
CA PRO A 168 -4.29 2.15 -15.02
C PRO A 168 -4.17 0.66 -14.71
N LEU A 169 -4.58 0.25 -13.50
CA LEU A 169 -4.55 -1.14 -13.06
C LEU A 169 -3.14 -1.74 -12.84
N ALA A 170 -2.08 -0.92 -12.73
CA ALA A 170 -0.75 -1.43 -12.36
C ALA A 170 -0.77 -2.25 -11.05
N TYR A 171 -1.48 -1.76 -10.02
CA TYR A 171 -1.65 -2.45 -8.74
C TYR A 171 -2.29 -3.85 -8.87
N ARG A 172 -3.17 -4.06 -9.85
CA ARG A 172 -3.76 -5.38 -10.15
C ARG A 172 -2.70 -6.36 -10.63
N ARG A 173 -1.78 -5.91 -11.48
CA ARG A 173 -0.64 -6.72 -11.96
C ARG A 173 0.34 -7.00 -10.83
N PHE A 174 0.63 -6.00 -10.00
CA PHE A 174 1.55 -6.10 -8.87
C PHE A 174 1.09 -7.13 -7.85
N VAL A 175 -0.16 -7.06 -7.38
CA VAL A 175 -0.68 -8.03 -6.39
C VAL A 175 -0.78 -9.45 -6.97
N ALA A 176 -1.15 -9.60 -8.25
CA ALA A 176 -1.17 -10.89 -8.92
C ALA A 176 0.24 -11.52 -9.01
N ALA A 177 1.25 -10.71 -9.31
CA ALA A 177 2.65 -11.15 -9.30
C ALA A 177 3.10 -11.55 -7.89
N VAL A 178 2.89 -10.70 -6.89
CA VAL A 178 3.25 -11.01 -5.49
C VAL A 178 2.57 -12.28 -5.00
N ARG A 179 1.29 -12.49 -5.33
CA ARG A 179 0.57 -13.72 -4.98
C ARG A 179 1.19 -14.97 -5.61
N LEU A 180 1.53 -14.92 -6.91
CA LEU A 180 2.21 -16.03 -7.58
C LEU A 180 3.53 -16.36 -6.88
N LEU A 181 4.31 -15.33 -6.53
CA LEU A 181 5.61 -15.50 -5.89
C LEU A 181 5.47 -16.04 -4.45
N ALA A 182 4.50 -15.55 -3.69
CA ALA A 182 4.22 -16.01 -2.33
C ALA A 182 3.72 -17.47 -2.29
N ALA A 183 3.17 -17.99 -3.40
CA ALA A 183 2.84 -19.41 -3.55
C ALA A 183 4.07 -20.29 -3.80
N ARG A 184 5.22 -19.70 -4.17
CA ARG A 184 6.48 -20.40 -4.48
C ARG A 184 7.54 -20.23 -3.39
N HIS A 185 7.54 -19.08 -2.72
CA HIS A 185 8.49 -18.73 -1.67
C HIS A 185 7.74 -18.18 -0.46
N PRO A 186 8.17 -18.48 0.78
CA PRO A 186 7.63 -17.81 1.96
C PRO A 186 7.74 -16.30 1.82
N LEU A 187 6.67 -15.56 2.18
CA LEU A 187 6.64 -14.11 2.00
C LEU A 187 7.76 -13.40 2.78
N LYS A 188 8.16 -13.95 3.93
CA LYS A 188 9.35 -13.49 4.69
C LYS A 188 10.64 -13.53 3.88
N GLU A 189 10.83 -14.57 3.09
CA GLU A 189 12.01 -14.71 2.24
C GLU A 189 11.96 -13.68 1.11
N LEU A 190 10.79 -13.50 0.48
CA LEU A 190 10.61 -12.47 -0.56
C LEU A 190 10.94 -11.08 -0.02
N VAL A 191 10.41 -10.71 1.15
CA VAL A 191 10.69 -9.42 1.81
C VAL A 191 12.17 -9.26 2.14
N ALA A 192 12.81 -10.28 2.72
CA ALA A 192 14.23 -10.21 3.08
C ALA A 192 15.14 -10.03 1.86
N LYS A 193 14.74 -10.54 0.70
CA LYS A 193 15.51 -10.49 -0.54
C LYS A 193 15.15 -9.35 -1.48
N ALA A 194 14.07 -8.62 -1.22
CA ALA A 194 13.49 -7.67 -2.16
C ALA A 194 14.45 -6.56 -2.62
N ASN A 195 15.41 -6.18 -1.77
CA ASN A 195 16.44 -5.18 -2.07
C ASN A 195 17.82 -5.77 -2.41
N GLU A 196 17.96 -7.09 -2.45
CA GLU A 196 19.21 -7.72 -2.88
C GLU A 196 19.42 -7.50 -4.40
N ALA A 197 20.67 -7.24 -4.79
CA ALA A 197 21.03 -7.24 -6.20
C ALA A 197 20.77 -8.64 -6.79
N GLY A 198 20.05 -8.70 -7.91
CA GLY A 198 19.67 -9.97 -8.53
C GLY A 198 18.33 -10.54 -8.07
N PHE A 199 17.50 -9.78 -7.33
CA PHE A 199 16.21 -10.25 -6.82
C PHE A 199 15.32 -10.84 -7.94
N GLU A 200 15.15 -10.14 -9.06
CA GLU A 200 14.32 -10.60 -10.17
C GLU A 200 14.90 -11.83 -10.89
N GLU A 201 16.22 -11.95 -10.95
CA GLU A 201 16.92 -13.13 -11.48
C GLU A 201 16.75 -14.35 -10.55
N TRP A 202 16.82 -14.13 -9.24
CA TRP A 202 16.59 -15.17 -8.24
C TRP A 202 15.15 -15.71 -8.31
N LEU A 203 14.15 -14.84 -8.48
CA LEU A 203 12.75 -15.25 -8.64
C LEU A 203 12.52 -16.14 -9.87
N GLN A 204 13.32 -15.96 -10.93
CA GLN A 204 13.23 -16.74 -12.17
C GLN A 204 13.98 -18.08 -12.10
N ALA A 205 14.83 -18.28 -11.09
CA ALA A 205 15.52 -19.55 -10.93
C ALA A 205 14.50 -20.67 -10.64
N PRO A 206 14.72 -21.91 -11.12
CA PRO A 206 13.89 -23.04 -10.73
C PRO A 206 13.92 -23.16 -9.20
N GLY A 207 12.75 -23.10 -8.56
CA GLY A 207 12.62 -23.31 -7.12
C GLY A 207 13.25 -24.65 -6.73
N ARG A 208 14.02 -24.67 -5.64
CA ARG A 208 14.60 -25.90 -5.09
C ARG A 208 13.53 -26.80 -4.49
#